data_AF-A0A0B4BSS0-F1
#
_entry.id   AF-A0A0B4BSS0-F1
#
_cell.length_a   1.000
_cell.length_b   1.000
_cell.length_c   1.000
_cell.angle_alpha   90.00
_cell.angle_beta   90.00
_cell.angle_gamma   90.00
#
_symmetry.space_group_name_H-M   'P 1'
#
loop_
_entity.id
_entity.type
_entity.pdbx_description
1 polymer ?
#
loop_
_entity_poly.entity_id
_entity_poly.type
_entity_poly.pdbx_seq_one_letter_code
_entity_poly.pdbx_strand_id
1 'polypeptide(L)'
;MVMLGGSVAQTGKCLFSRSLQRQISSLTSLALVQPGQRSAPVLTSAGHLGDACPDSAAAALRRQLQPGRAQGLRPRRAGGTAARALAARLAAAPAPEHMRQLAQELAAGDGWALFSCRFEDGSEDLIALRLEGGPHDAHCGDILQAIWPVLREDALRELAGETQAAVTSALLWTVSKKTDSAVLVLSAEGALLHCNESGRDMLDGGDLLSDSSGRLCCASPGETAGFYAAVAECARSRRGGSGRPRELILFLEGRQSGMRLPVSLTRYRCAGSDQPLVVAILPRQPDRTRIEMLAQKMGLSPSEARVAALIQLGLTNREAAHIAGLKEQTFNTYAKRVLAKLQSAGRAEMAQRLTWQASLGRAS
;
A
#
# COMPACT_ATOMS: atom_id res chain seq x y z
N MET A 1 -24.67 -9.57 -10.91
CA MET A 1 -25.13 -8.65 -9.84
C MET A 1 -25.29 -9.48 -8.58
N VAL A 2 -24.23 -9.60 -7.79
CA VAL A 2 -24.23 -10.32 -6.50
C VAL A 2 -24.33 -9.24 -5.42
N MET A 3 -25.37 -9.31 -4.60
CA MET A 3 -25.59 -8.41 -3.47
C MET A 3 -24.45 -8.58 -2.45
N LEU A 4 -23.43 -7.72 -2.54
CA LEU A 4 -22.38 -7.57 -1.55
C LEU A 4 -22.98 -6.90 -0.31
N GLY A 5 -23.50 -7.69 0.63
CA GLY A 5 -23.74 -7.20 1.98
C GLY A 5 -22.44 -6.62 2.54
N GLY A 6 -22.49 -5.47 3.21
CA GLY A 6 -21.33 -4.67 3.64
C GLY A 6 -20.47 -5.31 4.74
N SER A 7 -19.16 -5.37 4.50
CA SER A 7 -18.13 -5.69 5.51
C SER A 7 -18.01 -4.54 6.52
N VAL A 8 -17.33 -4.78 7.65
CA VAL A 8 -16.94 -3.78 8.68
C VAL A 8 -16.43 -2.47 8.03
N ALA A 9 -15.73 -2.62 6.89
CA ALA A 9 -15.28 -1.58 5.96
C ALA A 9 -16.28 -0.49 5.54
N GLN A 10 -17.61 -0.71 5.57
CA GLN A 10 -18.58 0.30 5.10
C GLN A 10 -19.09 1.25 6.18
N THR A 11 -18.87 0.96 7.46
CA THR A 11 -19.54 1.70 8.55
C THR A 11 -18.60 2.48 9.46
N GLY A 12 -17.30 2.22 9.41
CA GLY A 12 -16.33 2.84 10.31
C GLY A 12 -16.53 2.46 11.77
N LYS A 13 -17.21 1.34 12.07
CA LYS A 13 -17.66 0.97 13.42
C LYS A 13 -16.76 -0.07 14.10
N CYS A 14 -16.69 -0.06 15.43
CA CYS A 14 -16.00 -1.06 16.26
C CYS A 14 -16.75 -2.40 16.30
N LEU A 15 -16.78 -3.14 15.19
CA LEU A 15 -17.45 -4.43 15.06
C LEU A 15 -16.45 -5.60 15.00
N PHE A 16 -16.91 -6.78 15.41
CA PHE A 16 -16.22 -8.03 15.08
C PHE A 16 -16.20 -8.29 13.58
N SER A 17 -15.19 -9.04 13.13
CA SER A 17 -15.18 -9.55 11.76
C SER A 17 -16.38 -10.46 11.49
N ARG A 18 -16.76 -10.64 10.23
CA ARG A 18 -17.87 -11.52 9.85
C ARG A 18 -17.65 -12.97 10.25
N SER A 19 -16.40 -13.44 10.14
CA SER A 19 -16.03 -14.79 10.59
C SER A 19 -16.23 -14.93 12.10
N LEU A 20 -15.78 -13.92 12.85
CA LEU A 20 -15.94 -13.86 14.31
C LEU A 20 -17.40 -13.75 14.73
N GLN A 21 -18.19 -12.93 14.05
CA GLN A 21 -19.63 -12.79 14.29
C GLN A 21 -20.37 -14.12 14.07
N ARG A 22 -20.01 -14.87 13.02
CA ARG A 22 -20.57 -16.20 12.72
C ARG A 22 -20.17 -17.27 13.75
N GLN A 23 -18.96 -17.20 14.30
CA GLN A 23 -18.49 -18.15 15.30
C GLN A 23 -19.07 -17.85 16.69
N ILE A 24 -19.12 -16.57 17.08
CA ILE A 24 -19.70 -16.12 18.34
C ILE A 24 -21.22 -16.24 18.37
N SER A 25 -21.93 -16.09 17.24
CA SER A 25 -23.39 -16.24 17.19
C SER A 25 -23.89 -17.63 17.60
N SER A 26 -23.01 -18.64 17.60
CA SER A 26 -23.32 -19.98 18.13
C SER A 26 -23.26 -20.05 19.67
N LEU A 27 -22.65 -19.05 20.32
CA LEU A 27 -22.42 -19.00 21.77
C LEU A 27 -23.26 -17.94 22.48
N THR A 28 -23.55 -16.83 21.80
CA THR A 28 -24.32 -15.72 22.38
C THR A 28 -24.90 -14.83 21.28
N SER A 29 -26.02 -14.19 21.58
CA SER A 29 -26.59 -13.12 20.75
C SER A 29 -25.77 -11.83 20.80
N LEU A 30 -25.00 -11.60 21.87
CA LEU A 30 -24.22 -10.38 22.05
C LEU A 30 -22.92 -10.62 22.82
N ALA A 31 -21.81 -10.23 22.20
CA ALA A 31 -20.50 -10.23 22.82
C ALA A 31 -19.86 -8.84 22.73
N LEU A 32 -19.21 -8.43 23.81
CA LEU A 32 -18.47 -7.18 23.93
C LEU A 32 -17.04 -7.51 24.35
N VAL A 33 -16.07 -6.99 23.62
CA VAL A 33 -14.65 -7.29 23.85
C VAL A 33 -13.85 -6.02 23.89
N GLN A 34 -13.07 -5.86 24.96
CA GLN A 34 -12.03 -4.85 25.04
C GLN A 34 -10.66 -5.54 24.92
N PRO A 35 -9.99 -5.44 23.76
CA PRO A 35 -8.68 -6.06 23.58
C PRO A 35 -7.56 -5.23 24.23
N GLY A 36 -6.65 -5.89 24.95
CA GLY A 36 -5.44 -5.29 25.53
C GLY A 36 -5.63 -4.17 26.55
N GLN A 37 -4.79 -3.13 26.53
CA GLN A 37 -4.73 -2.15 27.63
C GLN A 37 -6.04 -1.36 27.82
N ARG A 38 -6.23 -0.85 29.06
CA ARG A 38 -7.47 -0.21 29.56
C ARG A 38 -8.03 0.92 28.69
N SER A 39 -7.31 1.43 27.71
CA SER A 39 -7.71 2.50 26.78
C SER A 39 -8.27 2.02 25.43
N ALA A 40 -8.17 0.72 25.09
CA ALA A 40 -8.60 0.19 23.79
C ALA A 40 -10.13 0.23 23.57
N PRO A 41 -10.60 0.50 22.33
CA PRO A 41 -12.03 0.58 22.04
C PRO A 41 -12.73 -0.77 22.30
N VAL A 42 -14.03 -0.70 22.61
CA VAL A 42 -14.85 -1.92 22.80
C VAL A 42 -15.37 -2.37 21.45
N LEU A 43 -15.06 -3.60 21.07
CA LEU A 43 -15.57 -4.29 19.89
C LEU A 43 -16.88 -5.02 20.24
N THR A 44 -17.82 -5.07 19.32
CA THR A 44 -19.13 -5.73 19.54
C THR A 44 -19.54 -6.66 18.40
N SER A 45 -20.28 -7.73 18.72
CA SER A 45 -20.89 -8.65 17.75
C SER A 45 -22.15 -8.10 17.09
N ALA A 46 -22.69 -6.98 17.58
CA ALA A 46 -23.93 -6.40 17.09
C ALA A 46 -23.66 -5.18 16.21
N GLY A 47 -23.98 -5.29 14.91
CA GLY A 47 -23.78 -4.22 13.92
C GLY A 47 -24.47 -2.89 14.25
N HIS A 48 -25.55 -2.93 15.04
CA HIS A 48 -26.30 -1.75 15.49
C HIS A 48 -25.70 -1.08 16.74
N LEU A 49 -24.81 -1.77 17.48
CA LEU A 49 -24.16 -1.27 18.70
C LEU A 49 -22.75 -0.72 18.47
N GLY A 50 -22.16 -0.92 17.30
CA GLY A 50 -20.81 -0.42 17.00
C GLY A 50 -20.80 1.09 16.82
N ASP A 51 -20.01 1.80 17.63
CA ASP A 51 -19.67 3.22 17.43
C ASP A 51 -18.54 3.38 16.41
N ALA A 52 -18.42 4.59 15.85
CA ALA A 52 -17.32 4.93 14.96
C ALA A 52 -15.96 4.72 15.65
N CYS A 53 -15.03 4.00 15.01
CA CYS A 53 -13.68 3.74 15.51
C CYS A 53 -12.77 4.90 15.09
N PRO A 54 -12.33 5.79 16.00
CA PRO A 54 -11.39 6.85 15.64
C PRO A 54 -10.03 6.25 15.25
N ASP A 55 -9.32 6.88 14.30
CA ASP A 55 -8.04 6.39 13.75
C ASP A 55 -6.97 6.11 14.83
N SER A 56 -7.01 6.86 15.93
CA SER A 56 -6.14 6.70 17.10
C SER A 56 -6.40 5.38 17.86
N ALA A 57 -7.65 4.96 17.94
CA ALA A 57 -8.07 3.70 18.56
C ALA A 57 -7.68 2.51 17.67
N ALA A 58 -7.86 2.63 16.35
CA ALA A 58 -7.38 1.63 15.39
C ALA A 58 -5.85 1.48 15.43
N ALA A 59 -5.10 2.58 15.57
CA ALA A 59 -3.63 2.54 15.71
C ALA A 59 -3.15 1.90 17.03
N ALA A 60 -3.91 2.03 18.12
CA ALA A 60 -3.63 1.36 19.38
C ALA A 60 -3.84 -0.16 19.28
N LEU A 61 -4.93 -0.60 18.63
CA LEU A 61 -5.20 -2.01 18.35
C LEU A 61 -4.10 -2.66 17.50
N ARG A 62 -3.57 -1.94 16.50
CA ARG A 62 -2.47 -2.43 15.64
C ARG A 62 -1.18 -2.70 16.42
N ARG A 63 -0.85 -1.90 17.43
CA ARG A 63 0.35 -2.13 18.25
C ARG A 63 0.26 -3.38 19.14
N GLN A 64 -0.94 -3.95 19.27
CA GLN A 64 -1.22 -5.16 20.05
C GLN A 64 -1.42 -6.40 19.17
N LEU A 65 -0.94 -6.36 17.91
CA LEU A 65 -1.09 -7.43 16.90
C LEU A 65 -0.28 -8.70 17.19
N GLN A 66 0.73 -8.65 18.06
CA GLN A 66 1.57 -9.81 18.39
C GLN A 66 1.77 -9.97 19.89
N PRO A 67 0.70 -10.26 20.66
CA PRO A 67 0.81 -10.35 22.11
C PRO A 67 1.45 -11.66 22.60
N GLY A 68 1.82 -12.56 21.69
CA GLY A 68 2.34 -13.90 22.01
C GLY A 68 1.23 -14.88 22.40
N ARG A 69 1.60 -15.99 23.03
CA ARG A 69 0.66 -17.07 23.38
C ARG A 69 -0.32 -16.63 24.47
N ALA A 70 -1.58 -17.06 24.37
CA ALA A 70 -2.55 -16.87 25.45
C ALA A 70 -2.10 -17.68 26.68
N GLN A 71 -1.96 -16.99 27.82
CA GLN A 71 -1.59 -17.57 29.11
C GLN A 71 -2.78 -18.19 29.86
N GLY A 72 -4.00 -17.98 29.34
CA GLY A 72 -5.23 -18.62 29.80
C GLY A 72 -6.41 -17.67 29.94
N LEU A 73 -7.61 -18.23 29.83
CA LEU A 73 -8.88 -17.56 30.09
C LEU A 73 -9.23 -17.68 31.57
N ARG A 74 -9.65 -16.59 32.21
CA ARG A 74 -10.11 -16.60 33.60
C ARG A 74 -11.51 -15.98 33.70
N PRO A 75 -12.46 -16.63 34.39
CA PRO A 75 -13.74 -16.00 34.68
C PRO A 75 -13.54 -14.77 35.57
N ARG A 76 -14.45 -13.81 35.42
CA ARG A 76 -14.53 -12.57 36.19
C ARG A 76 -15.94 -12.46 36.76
N ARG A 77 -16.06 -11.83 37.93
CA ARG A 77 -17.35 -11.63 38.60
C ARG A 77 -18.23 -10.71 37.74
N ALA A 78 -19.41 -11.18 37.36
CA ALA A 78 -20.46 -10.37 36.76
C ALA A 78 -20.82 -9.19 37.69
N GLY A 79 -21.02 -8.00 37.13
CA GLY A 79 -21.21 -6.75 37.90
C GLY A 79 -20.02 -6.31 38.77
N GLY A 80 -18.88 -7.01 38.66
CA GLY A 80 -17.63 -6.69 39.35
C GLY A 80 -16.90 -5.49 38.76
N THR A 81 -15.69 -5.22 39.26
CA THR A 81 -14.87 -4.06 38.85
C THR A 81 -14.58 -4.03 37.35
N ALA A 82 -14.28 -5.18 36.74
CA ALA A 82 -14.05 -5.29 35.29
C ALA A 82 -15.32 -5.02 34.47
N ALA A 83 -16.48 -5.51 34.92
CA ALA A 83 -17.76 -5.28 34.25
C ALA A 83 -18.15 -3.80 34.30
N ARG A 84 -18.00 -3.15 35.46
CA ARG A 84 -18.26 -1.72 35.63
C ARG A 84 -17.30 -0.85 34.82
N ALA A 85 -16.04 -1.24 34.70
CA ALA A 85 -15.06 -0.53 33.86
C ALA A 85 -15.45 -0.61 32.38
N LEU A 86 -15.88 -1.79 31.90
CA LEU A 86 -16.36 -1.98 30.53
C LEU A 86 -17.66 -1.20 30.28
N ALA A 87 -18.61 -1.24 31.23
CA ALA A 87 -19.84 -0.47 31.20
C ALA A 87 -19.61 1.05 31.13
N ALA A 88 -18.69 1.58 31.95
CA ALA A 88 -18.36 3.00 31.93
C ALA A 88 -17.82 3.48 30.57
N ARG A 89 -17.11 2.60 29.84
CA ARG A 89 -16.63 2.89 28.48
C ARG A 89 -17.75 2.88 27.45
N LEU A 90 -18.67 1.92 27.54
CA LEU A 90 -19.85 1.86 26.67
C LEU A 90 -20.78 3.06 26.86
N ALA A 91 -20.84 3.60 28.08
CA ALA A 91 -21.62 4.79 28.41
C ALA A 91 -20.86 6.12 28.19
N ALA A 92 -19.62 6.09 27.70
CA ALA A 92 -18.83 7.30 27.47
C ALA A 92 -19.48 8.18 26.39
N ALA A 93 -19.62 9.48 26.65
CA ALA A 93 -20.33 10.39 25.75
C ALA A 93 -19.59 10.56 24.39
N PRO A 94 -20.31 10.64 23.25
CA PRO A 94 -21.76 10.62 23.10
C PRO A 94 -22.32 9.20 22.84
N ALA A 95 -22.73 8.48 23.90
CA ALA A 95 -23.36 7.16 23.76
C ALA A 95 -24.89 7.26 23.54
N PRO A 96 -25.46 6.56 22.54
CA PRO A 96 -26.90 6.35 22.37
C PRO A 96 -27.57 5.74 23.61
N GLU A 97 -28.87 6.00 23.79
CA GLU A 97 -29.64 5.54 24.96
C GLU A 97 -29.58 4.02 25.17
N HIS A 98 -29.70 3.25 24.08
CA HIS A 98 -29.58 1.79 24.10
C HIS A 98 -28.20 1.30 24.60
N MET A 99 -27.11 2.03 24.33
CA MET A 99 -25.76 1.68 24.84
C MET A 99 -25.64 1.99 26.33
N ARG A 100 -26.31 3.05 26.82
CA ARG A 100 -26.36 3.36 28.26
C ARG A 100 -27.15 2.31 29.03
N GLN A 101 -28.26 1.83 28.46
CA GLN A 101 -29.03 0.73 29.04
C GLN A 101 -28.20 -0.56 29.12
N LEU A 102 -27.51 -0.91 28.02
CA LEU A 102 -26.60 -2.06 27.99
C LEU A 102 -25.48 -1.96 29.02
N ALA A 103 -24.91 -0.77 29.20
CA ALA A 103 -23.90 -0.51 30.23
C ALA A 103 -24.46 -0.72 31.64
N GLN A 104 -25.70 -0.33 31.91
CA GLN A 104 -26.36 -0.56 33.20
C GLN A 104 -26.57 -2.06 33.46
N GLU A 105 -27.05 -2.82 32.48
CA GLU A 105 -27.21 -4.29 32.56
C GLU A 105 -25.87 -4.99 32.84
N LEU A 106 -24.81 -4.60 32.12
CA LEU A 106 -23.47 -5.13 32.31
C LEU A 106 -22.90 -4.79 33.69
N ALA A 107 -23.16 -3.58 34.20
CA ALA A 107 -22.72 -3.14 35.53
C ALA A 107 -23.47 -3.84 36.68
N ALA A 108 -24.74 -4.19 36.47
CA ALA A 108 -25.53 -5.02 37.38
C ALA A 108 -25.07 -6.49 37.35
N GLY A 109 -24.65 -6.98 36.19
CA GLY A 109 -24.19 -8.35 35.96
C GLY A 109 -25.29 -9.33 35.58
N ASP A 110 -26.51 -8.85 35.34
CA ASP A 110 -27.68 -9.69 35.05
C ASP A 110 -27.59 -10.26 33.64
N GLY A 111 -27.51 -11.59 33.52
CA GLY A 111 -27.43 -12.26 32.23
C GLY A 111 -26.10 -12.08 31.49
N TRP A 112 -25.01 -11.76 32.21
CA TRP A 112 -23.68 -11.60 31.60
C TRP A 112 -22.66 -12.59 32.18
N ALA A 113 -21.94 -13.27 31.29
CA ALA A 113 -20.69 -13.96 31.61
C ALA A 113 -19.50 -13.07 31.27
N LEU A 114 -18.54 -12.97 32.19
CA LEU A 114 -17.38 -12.10 32.03
C LEU A 114 -16.08 -12.90 32.13
N PHE A 115 -15.15 -12.66 31.22
CA PHE A 115 -13.87 -13.35 31.14
C PHE A 115 -12.73 -12.37 30.91
N SER A 116 -11.53 -12.77 31.30
CA SER A 116 -10.29 -12.10 30.93
C SER A 116 -9.33 -13.09 30.30
N CYS A 117 -8.66 -12.71 29.22
CA CYS A 117 -7.59 -13.50 28.61
C CYS A 117 -6.27 -12.73 28.67
N ARG A 118 -5.24 -13.30 29.31
CA ARG A 118 -3.91 -12.69 29.38
C ARG A 118 -2.97 -13.27 28.33
N PHE A 119 -2.02 -12.48 27.87
CA PHE A 119 -1.03 -12.86 26.87
C PHE A 119 0.40 -12.63 27.36
N GLU A 120 1.38 -13.18 26.64
CA GLU A 120 2.81 -13.12 26.97
C GLU A 120 3.38 -11.70 27.00
N ASP A 121 2.86 -10.79 26.18
CA ASP A 121 3.23 -9.37 26.19
C ASP A 121 2.65 -8.59 27.40
N GLY A 122 1.91 -9.26 28.27
CA GLY A 122 1.25 -8.68 29.44
C GLY A 122 -0.08 -7.99 29.14
N SER A 123 -0.56 -8.03 27.89
CA SER A 123 -1.90 -7.54 27.54
C SER A 123 -2.98 -8.46 28.12
N GLU A 124 -4.12 -7.86 28.47
CA GLU A 124 -5.28 -8.57 29.02
C GLU A 124 -6.53 -8.13 28.25
N ASP A 125 -7.16 -9.04 27.53
CA ASP A 125 -8.47 -8.79 26.93
C ASP A 125 -9.57 -9.00 27.97
N LEU A 126 -10.61 -8.17 27.91
CA LEU A 126 -11.87 -8.38 28.65
C LEU A 126 -12.96 -8.78 27.66
N ILE A 127 -13.69 -9.84 27.98
CA ILE A 127 -14.72 -10.42 27.12
C ILE A 127 -15.99 -10.55 27.95
N ALA A 128 -17.09 -9.97 27.46
CA ALA A 128 -18.42 -10.08 28.06
C ALA A 128 -19.36 -10.74 27.06
N LEU A 129 -20.04 -11.81 27.47
CA LEU A 129 -21.02 -12.54 26.67
C LEU A 129 -22.39 -12.43 27.33
N ARG A 130 -23.44 -12.14 26.55
CA ARG A 130 -24.82 -12.16 27.03
C ARG A 130 -25.33 -13.60 27.05
N LEU A 131 -25.78 -14.06 28.20
CA LEU A 131 -26.35 -15.39 28.41
C LEU A 131 -27.85 -15.34 28.11
N GLU A 132 -28.38 -16.34 27.41
CA GLU A 132 -29.80 -16.41 27.03
C GLU A 132 -30.55 -17.56 27.72
N GLY A 133 -29.91 -18.22 28.68
CA GLY A 133 -30.44 -19.43 29.33
C GLY A 133 -30.33 -20.68 28.46
N GLY A 134 -29.43 -20.69 27.47
CA GLY A 134 -29.25 -21.78 26.52
C GLY A 134 -28.36 -22.92 27.04
N PRO A 135 -28.37 -24.10 26.39
CA PRO A 135 -27.55 -25.26 26.81
C PRO A 135 -26.03 -25.00 26.70
N HIS A 136 -25.63 -23.99 25.92
CA HIS A 136 -24.23 -23.59 25.74
C HIS A 136 -23.74 -22.59 26.80
N ASP A 137 -24.63 -22.00 27.60
CA ASP A 137 -24.27 -21.00 28.62
C ASP A 137 -23.39 -21.60 29.72
N ALA A 138 -23.65 -22.85 30.11
CA ALA A 138 -22.86 -23.58 31.10
C ALA A 138 -21.43 -23.90 30.61
N HIS A 139 -21.23 -23.99 29.30
CA HIS A 139 -19.95 -24.38 28.66
C HIS A 139 -19.27 -23.22 27.94
N CYS A 140 -19.83 -22.00 28.01
CA CYS A 140 -19.35 -20.86 27.25
C CYS A 140 -17.89 -20.52 27.59
N GLY A 141 -17.47 -20.71 28.85
CA GLY A 141 -16.09 -20.50 29.28
C GLY A 141 -15.08 -21.44 28.63
N ASP A 142 -15.40 -22.74 28.59
CA ASP A 142 -14.52 -23.77 28.00
C ASP A 142 -14.38 -23.59 26.49
N ILE A 143 -15.52 -23.32 25.83
CA ILE A 143 -15.54 -23.09 24.39
C ILE A 143 -14.77 -21.80 24.06
N LEU A 144 -15.03 -20.71 24.78
CA LEU A 144 -14.33 -19.44 24.60
C LEU A 144 -12.82 -19.60 24.82
N GLN A 145 -12.39 -20.36 25.83
CA GLN A 145 -10.97 -20.61 26.08
C GLN A 145 -10.28 -21.28 24.90
N ALA A 146 -10.95 -22.22 24.23
CA ALA A 146 -10.40 -22.94 23.09
C ALA A 146 -10.31 -22.06 21.83
N ILE A 147 -11.31 -21.22 21.58
CA ILE A 147 -11.43 -20.49 20.31
C ILE A 147 -10.86 -19.06 20.37
N TRP A 148 -10.86 -18.41 21.55
CA TRP A 148 -10.53 -17.00 21.69
C TRP A 148 -9.18 -16.59 21.10
N PRO A 149 -8.08 -17.34 21.29
CA PRO A 149 -6.78 -16.96 20.72
C PRO A 149 -6.80 -16.86 19.18
N VAL A 150 -7.44 -17.82 18.52
CA VAL A 150 -7.57 -17.86 17.05
C VAL A 150 -8.51 -16.74 16.57
N LEU A 151 -9.64 -16.58 17.25
CA LEU A 151 -10.64 -15.55 16.95
C LEU A 151 -10.10 -14.13 17.06
N ARG A 152 -9.28 -13.87 18.10
CA ARG A 152 -8.64 -12.58 18.33
C ARG A 152 -7.62 -12.25 17.24
N GLU A 153 -6.79 -13.23 16.87
CA GLU A 153 -5.78 -13.06 15.81
C GLU A 153 -6.45 -12.73 14.47
N ASP A 154 -7.50 -13.45 14.11
CA ASP A 154 -8.25 -13.23 12.87
C ASP A 154 -8.91 -11.84 12.84
N ALA A 155 -9.53 -11.42 13.94
CA ALA A 155 -10.16 -10.10 14.04
C ALA A 155 -9.14 -8.96 13.91
N LEU A 156 -7.99 -9.08 14.57
CA LEU A 156 -6.95 -8.06 14.46
C LEU A 156 -6.26 -8.08 13.09
N ARG A 157 -6.10 -9.24 12.45
CA ARG A 157 -5.53 -9.34 11.11
C ARG A 157 -6.42 -8.67 10.06
N GLU A 158 -7.73 -8.76 10.21
CA GLU A 158 -8.71 -8.08 9.34
C GLU A 158 -8.66 -6.55 9.55
N LEU A 159 -8.69 -6.09 10.80
CA LEU A 159 -8.49 -4.66 11.17
C LEU A 159 -7.15 -4.10 10.67
N ALA A 160 -6.09 -4.90 10.68
CA ALA A 160 -4.78 -4.54 10.15
C ALA A 160 -4.74 -4.56 8.61
N GLY A 161 -5.40 -5.53 7.98
CA GLY A 161 -5.43 -5.71 6.52
C GLY A 161 -6.08 -4.54 5.78
N GLU A 162 -7.15 -3.95 6.33
CA GLU A 162 -7.85 -2.82 5.70
C GLU A 162 -7.03 -1.52 5.75
N THR A 163 -6.30 -1.26 6.84
CA THR A 163 -5.41 -0.09 6.92
C THR A 163 -4.09 -0.35 6.21
N GLN A 164 -3.58 -1.57 6.22
CA GLN A 164 -2.45 -1.93 5.38
C GLN A 164 -2.83 -1.74 3.92
N ALA A 165 -4.05 -2.06 3.49
CA ALA A 165 -4.53 -1.77 2.15
C ALA A 165 -4.64 -0.26 1.89
N ALA A 166 -5.14 0.55 2.83
CA ALA A 166 -5.21 2.01 2.68
C ALA A 166 -3.83 2.69 2.71
N VAL A 167 -2.91 2.27 3.58
CA VAL A 167 -1.51 2.73 3.66
C VAL A 167 -0.74 2.25 2.45
N THR A 168 -0.92 1.00 2.04
CA THR A 168 -0.33 0.44 0.81
C THR A 168 -0.89 1.16 -0.40
N SER A 169 -2.18 1.50 -0.44
CA SER A 169 -2.80 2.30 -1.49
C SER A 169 -2.30 3.73 -1.47
N ALA A 170 -2.08 4.35 -0.31
CA ALA A 170 -1.51 5.69 -0.19
C ALA A 170 -0.02 5.70 -0.56
N LEU A 171 0.73 4.66 -0.22
CA LEU A 171 2.12 4.45 -0.64
C LEU A 171 2.21 4.18 -2.14
N LEU A 172 1.34 3.31 -2.69
CA LEU A 172 1.22 3.05 -4.14
C LEU A 172 0.81 4.31 -4.87
N TRP A 173 -0.16 5.08 -4.36
CA TRP A 173 -0.57 6.36 -4.92
C TRP A 173 0.58 7.36 -4.88
N THR A 174 1.29 7.46 -3.74
CA THR A 174 2.43 8.38 -3.59
C THR A 174 3.58 7.99 -4.49
N VAL A 175 3.92 6.70 -4.59
CA VAL A 175 4.94 6.21 -5.53
C VAL A 175 4.46 6.47 -6.96
N SER A 176 3.22 6.09 -7.29
CA SER A 176 2.63 6.29 -8.62
C SER A 176 2.53 7.76 -9.04
N LYS A 177 2.38 8.70 -8.11
CA LYS A 177 2.19 10.14 -8.40
C LYS A 177 3.46 10.98 -8.18
N LYS A 178 4.34 10.58 -7.25
CA LYS A 178 5.59 11.30 -6.96
C LYS A 178 6.82 10.71 -7.65
N THR A 179 6.79 9.45 -8.06
CA THR A 179 7.82 8.91 -8.96
C THR A 179 7.41 9.18 -10.40
N ASP A 180 8.27 9.86 -11.14
CA ASP A 180 8.06 10.17 -12.56
C ASP A 180 8.49 8.97 -13.41
N SER A 181 8.09 7.77 -12.99
CA SER A 181 8.39 6.51 -13.67
C SER A 181 7.09 5.90 -14.15
N ALA A 182 7.12 5.38 -15.37
CA ALA A 182 6.04 4.56 -15.89
C ALA A 182 6.03 3.22 -15.15
N VAL A 183 4.88 2.86 -14.59
CA VAL A 183 4.66 1.58 -13.91
C VAL A 183 3.55 0.86 -14.65
N LEU A 184 3.85 -0.33 -15.15
CA LEU A 184 2.92 -1.21 -15.85
C LEU A 184 2.75 -2.51 -15.05
N VAL A 185 1.51 -2.97 -14.93
CA VAL A 185 1.17 -4.26 -14.31
C VAL A 185 0.72 -5.20 -15.42
N LEU A 186 1.43 -6.31 -15.55
CA LEU A 186 1.22 -7.30 -16.60
C LEU A 186 0.78 -8.64 -16.01
N SER A 187 -0.01 -9.39 -16.77
CA SER A 187 -0.26 -10.81 -16.50
C SER A 187 1.00 -11.64 -16.74
N ALA A 188 0.97 -12.93 -16.37
CA ALA A 188 2.07 -13.86 -16.63
C ALA A 188 2.36 -14.05 -18.13
N GLU A 189 1.35 -13.82 -18.96
CA GLU A 189 1.40 -13.88 -20.43
C GLU A 189 1.82 -12.54 -21.05
N GLY A 190 2.00 -11.49 -20.24
CA GLY A 190 2.40 -10.15 -20.67
C GLY A 190 1.26 -9.25 -21.14
N ALA A 191 0.00 -9.62 -20.87
CA ALA A 191 -1.14 -8.74 -21.15
C ALA A 191 -1.12 -7.54 -20.19
N LEU A 192 -1.36 -6.33 -20.69
CA LEU A 192 -1.43 -5.12 -19.86
C LEU A 192 -2.71 -5.12 -19.03
N LEU A 193 -2.59 -5.24 -17.70
CA LEU A 193 -3.72 -5.21 -16.77
C LEU A 193 -3.97 -3.80 -16.23
N HIS A 194 -2.90 -3.06 -15.95
CA HIS A 194 -2.97 -1.72 -15.40
C HIS A 194 -1.70 -0.89 -15.67
N CYS A 195 -1.81 0.44 -15.66
CA CYS A 195 -0.67 1.34 -15.66
C CYS A 195 -0.98 2.62 -14.87
N ASN A 196 0.05 3.25 -14.31
CA ASN A 196 -0.10 4.61 -13.76
C ASN A 196 -0.20 5.66 -14.89
N GLU A 197 -0.46 6.91 -14.51
CA GLU A 197 -0.54 8.06 -15.43
C GLU A 197 0.72 8.20 -16.29
N SER A 198 1.91 8.14 -15.70
CA SER A 198 3.18 8.19 -16.45
C SER A 198 3.33 7.02 -17.44
N GLY A 199 2.80 5.84 -17.09
CA GLY A 199 2.74 4.68 -18.00
C GLY A 199 1.78 4.90 -19.15
N ARG A 200 0.63 5.54 -18.90
CA ARG A 200 -0.32 5.91 -19.96
C ARG A 200 0.30 6.93 -20.91
N ASP A 201 0.87 8.02 -20.40
CA ASP A 201 1.56 9.04 -21.20
C ASP A 201 2.66 8.42 -22.09
N MET A 202 3.43 7.48 -21.54
CA MET A 202 4.49 6.79 -22.29
C MET A 202 3.92 5.92 -23.42
N LEU A 203 2.83 5.18 -23.16
CA LEU A 203 2.17 4.33 -24.15
C LEU A 203 1.51 5.16 -25.25
N ASP A 204 0.89 6.28 -24.89
CA ASP A 204 0.26 7.23 -25.81
C ASP A 204 1.31 7.93 -26.69
N GLY A 205 2.50 8.23 -26.13
CA GLY A 205 3.64 8.75 -26.88
C GLY A 205 4.24 7.73 -27.86
N GLY A 206 4.14 6.44 -27.57
CA GLY A 206 4.48 5.36 -28.50
C GLY A 206 5.95 5.26 -28.92
N ASP A 207 6.88 6.01 -28.29
CA ASP A 207 8.31 5.96 -28.62
C ASP A 207 8.94 4.62 -28.19
N LEU A 208 8.77 4.24 -26.92
CA LEU A 208 9.43 3.07 -26.34
C LEU A 208 8.55 1.81 -26.37
N LEU A 209 7.31 1.95 -25.91
CA LEU A 209 6.28 0.92 -25.93
C LEU A 209 5.00 1.56 -26.45
N SER A 210 4.25 0.82 -27.25
CA SER A 210 2.89 1.17 -27.64
C SER A 210 1.93 0.03 -27.31
N ASP A 211 0.69 0.37 -27.00
CA ASP A 211 -0.38 -0.61 -26.79
C ASP A 211 -1.13 -0.84 -28.11
N SER A 212 -1.20 -2.11 -28.53
CA SER A 212 -2.01 -2.57 -29.65
C SER A 212 -3.01 -3.60 -29.11
N SER A 213 -4.22 -3.13 -28.81
CA SER A 213 -5.34 -3.97 -28.35
C SER A 213 -5.02 -4.82 -27.11
N GLY A 214 -4.31 -4.25 -26.13
CA GLY A 214 -3.94 -4.91 -24.87
C GLY A 214 -2.61 -5.67 -24.94
N ARG A 215 -1.90 -5.62 -26.07
CA ARG A 215 -0.56 -6.16 -26.25
C ARG A 215 0.44 -5.04 -26.47
N LEU A 216 1.51 -5.08 -25.69
CA LEU A 216 2.61 -4.13 -25.80
C LEU A 216 3.52 -4.49 -26.99
N CYS A 217 3.92 -3.46 -27.74
CA CYS A 217 4.84 -3.54 -28.88
C CYS A 217 6.04 -2.62 -28.67
N CYS A 218 7.26 -3.16 -28.81
CA CYS A 218 8.53 -2.42 -28.77
C CYS A 218 8.90 -1.85 -30.15
N ALA A 219 10.03 -1.17 -30.26
CA ALA A 219 10.48 -0.55 -31.51
C ALA A 219 10.58 -1.53 -32.69
N SER A 220 10.98 -2.78 -32.42
CA SER A 220 11.05 -3.85 -33.42
C SER A 220 10.30 -5.13 -32.98
N PRO A 221 9.91 -6.01 -33.92
CA PRO A 221 9.35 -7.32 -33.58
C PRO A 221 10.29 -8.20 -32.76
N GLY A 222 11.61 -8.11 -32.99
CA GLY A 222 12.62 -8.85 -32.25
C GLY A 222 12.72 -8.41 -30.78
N GLU A 223 12.74 -7.09 -30.54
CA GLU A 223 12.67 -6.56 -29.16
C GLU A 223 11.35 -6.89 -28.49
N THR A 224 10.25 -6.88 -29.24
CA THR A 224 8.94 -7.26 -28.71
C THR A 224 8.96 -8.72 -28.23
N ALA A 225 9.50 -9.65 -29.04
CA ALA A 225 9.67 -11.05 -28.62
C ALA A 225 10.59 -11.19 -27.40
N GLY A 226 11.69 -10.45 -27.35
CA GLY A 226 12.61 -10.41 -26.20
C GLY A 226 11.94 -9.90 -24.92
N PHE A 227 11.12 -8.86 -25.03
CA PHE A 227 10.33 -8.32 -23.92
C PHE A 227 9.38 -9.37 -23.34
N TYR A 228 8.59 -10.06 -24.18
CA TYR A 228 7.68 -11.11 -23.70
C TYR A 228 8.43 -12.32 -23.13
N ALA A 229 9.59 -12.68 -23.68
CA ALA A 229 10.43 -13.73 -23.11
C ALA A 229 10.91 -13.37 -21.69
N ALA A 230 11.34 -12.14 -21.49
CA ALA A 230 11.75 -11.63 -20.17
C ALA A 230 10.57 -11.58 -19.18
N VAL A 231 9.38 -11.19 -19.63
CA VAL A 231 8.15 -11.21 -18.81
C VAL A 231 7.81 -12.65 -18.38
N ALA A 232 7.83 -13.60 -19.30
CA ALA A 232 7.56 -15.01 -19.00
C ALA A 232 8.62 -15.65 -18.09
N GLU A 233 9.89 -15.23 -18.21
CA GLU A 233 10.96 -15.62 -17.28
C GLU A 233 10.73 -15.04 -15.87
N CYS A 234 10.38 -13.75 -15.79
CA CYS A 234 10.08 -13.07 -14.53
C CYS A 234 8.92 -13.76 -13.80
N ALA A 235 7.83 -14.06 -14.52
CA ALA A 235 6.64 -14.72 -13.97
C ALA A 235 6.94 -16.11 -13.39
N ARG A 236 7.82 -16.87 -14.05
CA ARG A 236 8.22 -18.23 -13.63
C ARG A 236 9.26 -18.25 -12.51
N SER A 237 10.06 -17.20 -12.37
CA SER A 237 11.17 -17.12 -11.41
C SER A 237 10.70 -17.40 -9.98
N ARG A 238 11.23 -18.47 -9.35
CA ARG A 238 11.04 -18.77 -7.92
C ARG A 238 11.91 -17.83 -7.08
N ARG A 239 11.53 -17.59 -5.80
CA ARG A 239 12.36 -16.84 -4.84
C ARG A 239 13.80 -17.36 -4.93
N GLY A 240 14.77 -16.47 -5.13
CA GLY A 240 16.18 -16.82 -5.00
C GLY A 240 16.47 -17.24 -3.54
N GLY A 241 17.55 -18.00 -3.33
CA GLY A 241 17.93 -18.56 -2.02
C GLY A 241 18.10 -17.55 -0.87
N SER A 242 17.98 -16.24 -1.13
CA SER A 242 18.02 -15.16 -0.14
C SER A 242 16.65 -14.54 0.20
N GLY A 243 15.54 -15.08 -0.32
CA GLY A 243 14.19 -14.54 -0.06
C GLY A 243 13.87 -13.20 -0.73
N ARG A 244 14.81 -12.61 -1.49
CA ARG A 244 14.59 -11.38 -2.27
C ARG A 244 13.89 -11.67 -3.60
N PRO A 245 13.00 -10.79 -4.08
CA PRO A 245 12.45 -10.86 -5.43
C PRO A 245 13.59 -10.85 -6.46
N ARG A 246 13.51 -11.71 -7.48
CA ARG A 246 14.47 -11.70 -8.59
C ARG A 246 14.03 -10.62 -9.57
N GLU A 247 14.76 -9.52 -9.59
CA GLU A 247 14.58 -8.41 -10.53
C GLU A 247 15.30 -8.75 -11.85
N LEU A 248 14.62 -8.61 -12.98
CA LEU A 248 15.23 -8.72 -14.31
C LEU A 248 15.29 -7.33 -14.94
N ILE A 249 16.45 -6.96 -15.48
CA ILE A 249 16.64 -5.67 -16.16
C ILE A 249 16.90 -5.97 -17.63
N LEU A 250 16.14 -5.31 -18.51
CA LEU A 250 16.35 -5.31 -19.95
C LEU A 250 16.43 -3.86 -20.46
N PHE A 251 16.94 -3.68 -21.67
CA PHE A 251 17.02 -2.37 -22.32
C PHE A 251 16.17 -2.37 -23.58
N LEU A 252 15.26 -1.40 -23.69
CA LEU A 252 14.41 -1.19 -24.87
C LEU A 252 14.86 0.05 -25.62
N GLU A 253 14.81 0.00 -26.94
CA GLU A 253 15.15 1.12 -27.81
C GLU A 253 13.91 1.98 -28.14
N GLY A 254 14.06 3.30 -28.10
CA GLY A 254 13.03 4.24 -28.53
C GLY A 254 13.00 4.38 -30.05
N ARG A 255 11.80 4.26 -30.66
CA ARG A 255 11.56 4.31 -32.11
C ARG A 255 12.06 5.59 -32.77
N GLN A 256 11.88 6.73 -32.10
CA GLN A 256 12.23 8.05 -32.62
C GLN A 256 13.51 8.59 -31.98
N SER A 257 13.74 8.30 -30.70
CA SER A 257 14.87 8.83 -29.96
C SER A 257 16.18 8.06 -30.18
N GLY A 258 16.11 6.79 -30.61
CA GLY A 258 17.29 5.89 -30.71
C GLY A 258 17.98 5.62 -29.38
N MET A 259 17.42 6.10 -28.27
CA MET A 259 17.97 5.88 -26.94
C MET A 259 17.54 4.52 -26.41
N ARG A 260 18.43 3.86 -25.67
CA ARG A 260 18.11 2.61 -24.96
C ARG A 260 17.81 2.89 -23.49
N LEU A 261 16.60 2.59 -23.06
CA LEU A 261 16.13 2.81 -21.69
C LEU A 261 16.00 1.50 -20.93
N PRO A 262 16.45 1.45 -19.66
CA PRO A 262 16.29 0.26 -18.84
C PRO A 262 14.84 0.06 -18.44
N VAL A 263 14.40 -1.19 -18.43
CA VAL A 263 13.12 -1.65 -17.92
C VAL A 263 13.40 -2.67 -16.83
N SER A 264 12.90 -2.42 -15.63
CA SER A 264 12.95 -3.38 -14.52
C SER A 264 11.67 -4.21 -14.52
N LEU A 265 11.80 -5.53 -14.47
CA LEU A 265 10.71 -6.48 -14.32
C LEU A 265 10.83 -7.17 -12.96
N THR A 266 9.81 -7.01 -12.13
CA THR A 266 9.74 -7.66 -10.82
C THR A 266 8.46 -8.48 -10.71
N ARG A 267 8.61 -9.73 -10.28
CA ARG A 267 7.47 -10.61 -10.01
C ARG A 267 6.76 -10.16 -8.73
N TYR A 268 5.45 -9.98 -8.82
CA TYR A 268 4.57 -9.74 -7.68
C TYR A 268 3.61 -10.90 -7.47
N ARG A 269 3.43 -11.33 -6.22
CA ARG A 269 2.42 -12.31 -5.82
C ARG A 269 1.43 -11.63 -4.88
N CYS A 270 0.17 -11.57 -5.28
CA CYS A 270 -0.90 -11.08 -4.42
C CYS A 270 -1.22 -12.15 -3.37
N ALA A 271 -1.37 -11.75 -2.10
CA ALA A 271 -1.79 -12.68 -1.06
C ALA A 271 -3.21 -13.20 -1.36
N GLY A 272 -3.38 -14.52 -1.43
CA GLY A 272 -4.67 -15.15 -1.73
C GLY A 272 -4.98 -15.35 -3.22
N SER A 273 -4.08 -15.01 -4.15
CA SER A 273 -4.19 -15.35 -5.57
C SER A 273 -3.00 -16.19 -6.02
N ASP A 274 -3.27 -17.23 -6.83
CA ASP A 274 -2.24 -18.12 -7.35
C ASP A 274 -1.63 -17.63 -8.68
N GLN A 275 -2.25 -16.61 -9.31
CA GLN A 275 -1.73 -16.03 -10.55
C GLN A 275 -0.62 -15.01 -10.27
N PRO A 276 0.60 -15.21 -10.81
CA PRO A 276 1.67 -14.25 -10.67
C PRO A 276 1.47 -13.03 -11.58
N LEU A 277 1.77 -11.85 -11.04
CA LEU A 277 1.81 -10.60 -11.80
C LEU A 277 3.27 -10.21 -12.06
N VAL A 278 3.50 -9.47 -13.13
CA VAL A 278 4.80 -8.87 -13.42
C VAL A 278 4.64 -7.35 -13.41
N VAL A 279 5.45 -6.68 -12.60
CA VAL A 279 5.50 -5.22 -12.53
C VAL A 279 6.69 -4.76 -13.37
N ALA A 280 6.41 -3.97 -14.40
CA ALA A 280 7.41 -3.31 -15.22
C ALA A 280 7.54 -1.85 -14.78
N ILE A 281 8.78 -1.41 -14.48
CA ILE A 281 9.08 -0.02 -14.13
C ILE A 281 10.06 0.53 -15.16
N LEU A 282 9.70 1.66 -15.75
CA LEU A 282 10.47 2.37 -16.76
C LEU A 282 10.67 3.82 -16.31
N PRO A 283 11.91 4.36 -16.38
CA PRO A 283 12.11 5.77 -16.15
C PRO A 283 11.40 6.57 -17.24
N ARG A 284 10.68 7.64 -16.88
CA ARG A 284 10.20 8.57 -17.90
C ARG A 284 11.42 9.26 -18.52
N GLN A 285 11.38 9.46 -19.84
CA GLN A 285 12.33 10.37 -20.47
C GLN A 285 12.17 11.74 -19.79
N PRO A 286 13.26 12.33 -19.29
CA PRO A 286 13.17 13.65 -18.70
C PRO A 286 12.59 14.61 -19.73
N ASP A 287 11.48 15.27 -19.42
CA ASP A 287 11.02 16.36 -20.26
C ASP A 287 11.99 17.56 -20.14
N ARG A 288 12.02 18.39 -21.18
CA ARG A 288 12.92 19.54 -21.26
C ARG A 288 12.79 20.46 -20.05
N THR A 289 11.56 20.73 -19.59
CA THR A 289 11.27 21.59 -18.43
C THR A 289 11.85 21.05 -17.13
N ARG A 290 11.82 19.73 -16.92
CA ARG A 290 12.38 19.05 -15.76
C ARG A 290 13.89 19.06 -15.78
N ILE A 291 14.51 18.86 -16.96
CA ILE A 291 15.96 19.04 -17.12
C ILE A 291 16.36 20.50 -16.85
N GLU A 292 15.60 21.46 -17.36
CA GLU A 292 15.85 22.88 -17.11
C GLU A 292 15.77 23.22 -15.61
N MET A 293 14.75 22.73 -14.89
CA MET A 293 14.64 22.92 -13.44
C MET A 293 15.76 22.26 -12.65
N LEU A 294 16.13 21.02 -13.01
CA LEU A 294 17.21 20.29 -12.36
C LEU A 294 18.55 20.98 -12.58
N ALA A 295 18.84 21.37 -13.83
CA ALA A 295 20.03 22.14 -14.20
C ALA A 295 20.14 23.43 -13.39
N GLN A 296 19.03 24.14 -13.18
CA GLN A 296 19.00 25.33 -12.32
C GLN A 296 19.33 25.02 -10.86
N LYS A 297 18.79 23.92 -10.30
CA LYS A 297 19.15 23.45 -8.95
C LYS A 297 20.64 23.07 -8.83
N MET A 298 21.26 22.65 -9.92
CA MET A 298 22.70 22.38 -10.00
C MET A 298 23.55 23.65 -10.21
N GLY A 299 22.96 24.85 -10.13
CA GLY A 299 23.68 26.13 -10.19
C GLY A 299 23.81 26.75 -11.58
N LEU A 300 23.04 26.26 -12.57
CA LEU A 300 22.98 26.88 -13.90
C LEU A 300 21.97 28.03 -13.93
N SER A 301 22.27 29.09 -14.68
CA SER A 301 21.28 30.14 -14.97
C SER A 301 20.15 29.61 -15.87
N PRO A 302 18.99 30.27 -15.97
CA PRO A 302 17.89 29.83 -16.84
C PRO A 302 18.31 29.62 -18.31
N SER A 303 19.15 30.49 -18.84
CA SER A 303 19.68 30.37 -20.21
C SER A 303 20.65 29.19 -20.37
N GLU A 304 21.48 28.93 -19.37
CA GLU A 304 22.40 27.78 -19.36
C GLU A 304 21.65 26.46 -19.19
N ALA A 305 20.63 26.42 -18.34
CA ALA A 305 19.76 25.27 -18.16
C ALA A 305 19.01 24.90 -19.44
N ARG A 306 18.54 25.90 -20.19
CA ARG A 306 17.93 25.72 -21.51
C ARG A 306 18.89 25.08 -22.51
N VAL A 307 20.15 25.54 -22.52
CA VAL A 307 21.21 24.95 -23.35
C VAL A 307 21.53 23.51 -22.91
N ALA A 308 21.63 23.26 -21.60
CA ALA A 308 21.87 21.93 -21.05
C ALA A 308 20.78 20.91 -21.46
N ALA A 309 19.51 21.33 -21.42
CA ALA A 309 18.38 20.50 -21.83
C ALA A 309 18.42 20.16 -23.32
N LEU A 310 18.75 21.13 -24.18
CA LEU A 310 18.89 20.88 -25.62
C LEU A 310 20.07 19.96 -25.97
N ILE A 311 21.16 20.04 -25.20
CA ILE A 311 22.29 19.11 -25.35
C ILE A 311 21.90 17.70 -24.88
N GLN A 312 21.12 17.59 -23.80
CA GLN A 312 20.64 16.31 -23.28
C GLN A 312 19.76 15.57 -24.30
N LEU A 313 19.01 16.29 -25.13
CA LEU A 313 18.22 15.73 -26.24
C LEU A 313 19.05 15.21 -27.42
N GLY A 314 20.39 15.26 -27.35
CA GLY A 314 21.27 14.74 -28.40
C GLY A 314 21.36 15.62 -29.65
N LEU A 315 20.76 16.81 -29.64
CA LEU A 315 20.74 17.74 -30.78
C LEU A 315 22.15 18.24 -31.13
N THR A 316 22.38 18.51 -32.42
CA THR A 316 23.60 19.20 -32.86
C THR A 316 23.59 20.66 -32.38
N ASN A 317 24.76 21.30 -32.31
CA ASN A 317 24.84 22.70 -31.87
C ASN A 317 24.05 23.64 -32.77
N ARG A 318 24.00 23.36 -34.07
CA ARG A 318 23.25 24.15 -35.05
C ARG A 318 21.73 24.04 -34.82
N GLU A 319 21.21 22.82 -34.66
CA GLU A 319 19.79 22.58 -34.38
C GLU A 319 19.38 23.17 -33.03
N ALA A 320 20.19 22.93 -32.01
CA ALA A 320 19.95 23.43 -30.67
C ALA A 320 20.02 24.97 -30.61
N ALA A 321 20.95 25.60 -31.34
CA ALA A 321 21.02 27.05 -31.45
C ALA A 321 19.76 27.63 -32.10
N HIS A 322 19.27 27.00 -33.17
CA HIS A 322 18.04 27.41 -33.84
C HIS A 322 16.83 27.33 -32.89
N ILE A 323 16.67 26.21 -32.17
CA ILE A 323 15.58 26.01 -31.21
C ILE A 323 15.69 26.97 -30.01
N ALA A 324 16.91 27.34 -29.62
CA ALA A 324 17.16 28.30 -28.54
C ALA A 324 16.97 29.77 -28.96
N GLY A 325 16.79 30.06 -30.26
CA GLY A 325 16.79 31.43 -30.79
C GLY A 325 18.15 32.12 -30.67
N LEU A 326 19.24 31.35 -30.70
CA LEU A 326 20.61 31.83 -30.53
C LEU A 326 21.44 31.65 -31.81
N LYS A 327 22.49 32.46 -31.96
CA LYS A 327 23.53 32.19 -32.96
C LYS A 327 24.32 30.95 -32.53
N GLU A 328 24.77 30.15 -33.48
CA GLU A 328 25.53 28.92 -33.21
C GLU A 328 26.81 29.19 -32.38
N GLN A 329 27.54 30.28 -32.66
CA GLN A 329 28.68 30.70 -31.84
C GLN A 329 28.30 31.01 -30.39
N THR A 330 27.15 31.65 -30.18
CA THR A 330 26.62 31.94 -28.84
C THR A 330 26.25 30.66 -28.11
N PHE A 331 25.61 29.71 -28.80
CA PHE A 331 25.30 28.39 -28.26
C PHE A 331 26.57 27.63 -27.86
N ASN A 332 27.61 27.63 -28.70
CA ASN A 332 28.90 27.01 -28.39
C ASN A 332 29.54 27.58 -27.12
N THR A 333 29.46 28.90 -26.91
CA THR A 333 29.95 29.55 -25.69
C THR A 333 29.18 29.08 -24.46
N TYR A 334 27.85 29.04 -24.52
CA TYR A 334 27.04 28.54 -23.41
C TYR A 334 27.28 27.05 -23.16
N ALA A 335 27.39 26.22 -24.19
CA ALA A 335 27.66 24.79 -24.06
C ALA A 335 28.98 24.52 -23.31
N LYS A 336 30.05 25.26 -23.62
CA LYS A 336 31.33 25.18 -22.89
C LYS A 336 31.18 25.57 -21.41
N ARG A 337 30.46 26.65 -21.12
CA ARG A 337 30.20 27.09 -19.74
C ARG A 337 29.40 26.08 -18.95
N VAL A 338 28.36 25.51 -19.56
CA VAL A 338 27.51 24.48 -18.94
C VAL A 338 28.34 23.23 -18.60
N LEU A 339 29.12 22.71 -19.56
CA LEU A 339 29.99 21.54 -19.34
C LEU A 339 30.99 21.77 -18.19
N ALA A 340 31.60 22.96 -18.13
CA ALA A 340 32.52 23.34 -17.07
C ALA A 340 31.81 23.42 -15.70
N LYS A 341 30.63 24.06 -15.63
CA LYS A 341 29.85 24.18 -14.39
C LYS A 341 29.34 22.83 -13.87
N LEU A 342 28.93 21.93 -14.76
CA LEU A 342 28.49 20.58 -14.41
C LEU A 342 29.64 19.57 -14.28
N GLN A 343 30.89 20.03 -14.40
CA GLN A 343 32.10 19.19 -14.31
C GLN A 343 31.98 17.90 -15.14
N SER A 344 31.53 18.03 -16.38
CA SER A 344 31.35 16.92 -17.31
C SER A 344 32.44 16.95 -18.37
N ALA A 345 33.12 15.83 -18.61
CA ALA A 345 34.22 15.71 -19.57
C ALA A 345 33.73 15.82 -21.03
N GLY A 346 32.42 15.65 -21.27
CA GLY A 346 31.83 15.82 -22.58
C GLY A 346 30.31 15.84 -22.58
N ARG A 347 29.74 16.06 -23.77
CA ARG A 347 28.28 16.15 -23.98
C ARG A 347 27.55 14.86 -23.60
N ALA A 348 28.09 13.71 -24.01
CA ALA A 348 27.49 12.41 -23.73
C ALA A 348 27.43 12.15 -22.21
N GLU A 349 28.52 12.43 -21.49
CA GLU A 349 28.55 12.30 -20.03
C GLU A 349 27.55 13.25 -19.36
N MET A 350 27.49 14.51 -19.80
CA MET A 350 26.54 15.49 -19.27
C MET A 350 25.08 15.05 -19.52
N ALA A 351 24.77 14.62 -20.73
CA ALA A 351 23.44 14.12 -21.09
C ALA A 351 23.05 12.91 -20.26
N GLN A 352 23.98 11.96 -20.06
CA GLN A 352 23.78 10.80 -19.20
C GLN A 352 23.55 11.19 -17.74
N ARG A 353 24.38 12.09 -17.18
CA ARG A 353 24.23 12.58 -15.79
C ARG A 353 22.89 13.26 -15.58
N LEU A 354 22.49 14.17 -16.47
CA LEU A 354 21.22 14.88 -16.39
C LEU A 354 20.02 13.93 -16.51
N THR A 355 20.11 12.95 -17.41
CA THR A 355 19.08 11.92 -17.57
C THR A 355 18.95 11.08 -16.30
N TRP A 356 20.07 10.59 -15.77
CA TRP A 356 20.11 9.78 -14.55
C TRP A 356 19.56 10.52 -13.32
N GLN A 357 19.98 11.77 -13.13
CA GLN A 357 19.52 12.64 -12.04
C GLN A 357 18.01 12.92 -12.14
N ALA A 358 17.50 13.18 -13.35
CA ALA A 358 16.09 13.43 -13.56
C ALA A 358 15.22 12.20 -13.34
N SER A 359 15.71 11.01 -13.68
CA SER A 359 15.04 9.73 -13.46
C SER A 359 15.02 9.28 -11.99
N LEU A 360 16.05 9.61 -11.19
CA LEU A 360 16.15 9.16 -9.79
C LEU A 360 15.39 10.00 -8.77
N GLY A 361 14.82 11.15 -9.15
CA GLY A 361 14.00 11.98 -8.25
C GLY A 361 14.72 12.50 -7.00
N ARG A 362 16.03 12.31 -6.86
CA ARG A 362 16.82 12.88 -5.76
C ARG A 362 17.20 14.31 -6.13
N ALA A 363 16.34 15.26 -5.75
CA ALA A 363 16.86 16.57 -5.38
C ALA A 363 17.59 16.38 -4.04
N SER A 364 18.91 16.21 -4.09
CA SER A 364 19.77 16.48 -2.93
C SER A 364 20.10 17.96 -2.90
#